data_AF-A0A822D6Z7-F1
#
_entry.id   AF-A0A822D6Z7-F1
#
_cell.length_a   1.000
_cell.length_b   1.000
_cell.length_c   1.000
_cell.angle_alpha   90.00
_cell.angle_beta   90.00
_cell.angle_gamma   90.00
#
_symmetry.space_group_name_H-M   'P 1'
#
loop_
_entity.id
_entity.type
_entity.pdbx_description
1 polymer ?
#
loop_
_entity_poly.entity_id
_entity_poly.type
_entity_poly.pdbx_seq_one_letter_code
_entity_poly.pdbx_strand_id
1 'polypeptide(L)'
;GTFNAIIFDHKIFIVHYLKMKQEKKKSPQFRSVIFGPTCDSLDCIAHSIDLPLLDIGDILWFPDVGSYTNASASNFNGFQTKKYIFIWKN
;
A
#
# COMPACT_ATOMS: atom_id res chain seq x y z
N GLY A 1 5.62 -1.47 10.31
CA GLY A 1 5.38 -0.37 9.36
C GLY A 1 3.95 0.15 9.44
N THR A 2 3.53 1.01 8.51
CA THR A 2 2.23 1.70 8.49
C THR A 2 1.02 0.75 8.50
N PHE A 3 1.14 -0.41 7.84
CA PHE A 3 0.05 -1.38 7.68
C PHE A 3 -0.13 -2.34 8.88
N ASN A 4 0.46 -2.05 10.04
CA ASN A 4 0.29 -2.89 11.24
C ASN A 4 -1.18 -2.97 11.71
N ALA A 5 -2.00 -1.98 11.36
CA ALA A 5 -3.44 -1.94 11.62
C ALA A 5 -4.20 -3.15 11.04
N ILE A 6 -3.64 -3.85 10.04
CA ILE A 6 -4.21 -5.11 9.53
C ILE A 6 -4.28 -6.14 10.65
N ILE A 7 -3.22 -6.22 11.46
CA ILE A 7 -3.06 -7.21 12.52
C ILE A 7 -3.75 -6.74 13.82
N PHE A 8 -3.50 -5.49 14.22
CA PHE A 8 -3.93 -4.99 15.54
C PHE A 8 -5.33 -4.40 15.56
N ASP A 9 -5.82 -3.88 14.42
CA ASP A 9 -7.10 -3.17 14.32
C ASP A 9 -8.04 -3.83 13.29
N HIS A 10 -7.64 -4.98 12.72
CA HIS A 10 -8.37 -5.70 11.67
C HIS A 10 -8.76 -4.83 10.47
N LYS A 11 -7.94 -3.80 10.18
CA LYS A 11 -8.22 -2.83 9.14
C LYS A 11 -8.04 -3.44 7.75
N ILE A 12 -9.05 -3.30 6.90
CA ILE A 12 -8.98 -3.64 5.48
C ILE A 12 -8.64 -2.36 4.72
N PHE A 13 -7.50 -2.32 4.06
CA PHE A 13 -7.09 -1.17 3.26
C PHE A 13 -7.64 -1.27 1.83
N ILE A 14 -8.20 -0.17 1.35
CA ILE A 14 -8.52 -0.01 -0.06
C ILE A 14 -7.22 0.30 -0.79
N VAL A 15 -6.96 -0.41 -1.90
CA VAL A 15 -5.77 -0.20 -2.70
C VAL A 15 -6.17 0.42 -4.02
N HIS A 16 -5.49 1.50 -4.37
CA HIS A 16 -5.56 2.10 -5.69
C HIS A 16 -4.19 2.00 -6.37
N TYR A 17 -4.20 2.05 -7.70
CA TYR A 17 -2.98 2.05 -8.50
C TYR A 17 -2.99 3.22 -9.48
N LEU A 18 -1.79 3.63 -9.88
CA LEU A 18 -1.55 4.61 -10.94
C LEU A 18 -0.47 4.06 -11.85
N LYS A 19 -0.82 3.80 -13.12
CA LYS A 19 0.15 3.46 -14.16
C LYS A 19 0.83 4.73 -14.65
N MET A 20 2.16 4.77 -14.61
CA MET A 20 2.93 5.94 -15.03
C MET A 20 2.96 6.08 -16.55
N LYS A 21 2.88 4.95 -17.27
CA LYS A 21 2.69 4.93 -18.72
C LYS A 21 1.20 4.82 -19.03
N GLN A 22 0.67 5.81 -19.76
CA GLN A 22 -0.73 5.79 -20.17
C GLN A 22 -0.98 4.67 -21.18
N GLU A 23 -2.04 3.90 -20.93
CA GLU A 23 -2.55 2.91 -21.87
C GLU A 23 -3.80 3.43 -22.56
N LYS A 24 -3.89 3.21 -23.88
CA LYS A 24 -5.05 3.66 -24.67
C LYS A 24 -6.32 2.84 -24.40
N LYS A 25 -6.21 1.70 -23.73
CA LYS A 25 -7.30 0.75 -23.43
C LYS A 25 -7.17 0.26 -21.99
N LYS A 26 -8.30 -0.13 -21.39
CA LYS A 26 -8.28 -0.83 -20.09
C LYS A 26 -7.54 -2.15 -20.23
N SER A 27 -6.53 -2.34 -19.40
CA SER A 27 -5.80 -3.61 -19.31
C SER A 27 -6.63 -4.70 -18.62
N PRO A 28 -6.43 -5.97 -18.99
CA PRO A 28 -6.98 -7.10 -18.24
C PRO A 28 -6.49 -7.06 -16.79
N GLN A 29 -7.33 -7.52 -15.88
CA GLN A 29 -7.00 -7.60 -14.46
C GLN A 29 -6.71 -9.04 -14.05
N PHE A 30 -5.82 -9.18 -13.09
CA PHE A 30 -5.33 -10.45 -12.57
C PHE A 30 -5.46 -10.45 -11.05
N ARG A 31 -5.90 -11.59 -10.51
CA ARG A 31 -5.93 -11.79 -9.07
C ARG A 31 -4.51 -11.78 -8.52
N SER A 32 -4.27 -10.87 -7.59
CA SER A 32 -2.95 -10.49 -7.11
C SER A 32 -2.88 -10.46 -5.58
N VAL A 33 -1.67 -10.55 -5.06
CA VAL A 33 -1.30 -10.41 -3.65
C VAL A 33 -0.28 -9.28 -3.53
N ILE A 34 -0.43 -8.44 -2.51
CA ILE A 34 0.49 -7.32 -2.26
C ILE A 34 1.24 -7.59 -0.96
N PHE A 35 2.57 -7.58 -1.03
CA PHE A 35 3.47 -7.72 0.11
C PHE A 35 4.14 -6.39 0.44
N GLY A 36 4.47 -6.21 1.73
CA GLY A 36 5.39 -5.18 2.17
C GLY A 36 6.85 -5.56 1.88
N PRO A 37 7.80 -4.69 2.23
CA PRO A 37 9.19 -4.82 1.81
C PRO A 37 10.03 -5.76 2.69
N THR A 38 9.48 -6.33 3.77
CA THR A 38 10.26 -7.15 4.70
C THR A 38 10.43 -8.58 4.21
N CYS A 39 11.34 -9.32 4.86
CA CYS A 39 11.53 -10.76 4.58
C CYS A 39 10.53 -11.64 5.34
N ASP A 40 9.61 -11.05 6.12
CA ASP A 40 8.63 -11.79 6.90
C ASP A 40 7.42 -12.12 6.01
N SER A 41 7.05 -13.40 5.94
CA SER A 41 5.85 -13.85 5.22
C SER A 41 4.54 -13.24 5.73
N LEU A 42 4.52 -12.73 6.97
CA LEU A 42 3.37 -12.03 7.54
C LEU A 42 3.22 -10.58 7.03
N ASP A 43 4.23 -10.03 6.35
CA ASP A 43 4.19 -8.70 5.75
C ASP A 43 3.38 -8.71 4.44
N CYS A 44 2.11 -9.10 4.55
CA CYS A 44 1.15 -9.15 3.47
C CYS A 44 0.09 -8.07 3.69
N ILE A 45 -0.04 -7.16 2.73
CA ILE A 45 -0.94 -6.00 2.80
C ILE A 45 -2.33 -6.36 2.24
N ALA A 46 -2.39 -7.18 1.19
CA ALA A 46 -3.64 -7.62 0.57
C ALA A 46 -3.51 -9.04 0.00
N HIS A 47 -4.38 -9.95 0.42
CA HIS A 47 -4.36 -11.36 -0.01
C HIS A 47 -5.12 -11.64 -1.32
N SER A 48 -5.99 -10.72 -1.76
CA SER A 48 -6.87 -10.97 -2.89
C SER A 48 -7.36 -9.65 -3.48
N ILE A 49 -6.68 -9.16 -4.50
CA ILE A 49 -7.08 -7.95 -5.21
C ILE A 49 -6.91 -8.12 -6.71
N ASP A 50 -7.85 -7.60 -7.49
CA ASP A 50 -7.73 -7.57 -8.94
C ASP A 50 -6.96 -6.30 -9.35
N LEU A 51 -5.83 -6.49 -10.01
CA LEU A 51 -4.96 -5.42 -10.51
C LEU A 51 -4.60 -5.69 -11.98
N PRO A 52 -4.40 -4.65 -12.81
CA PRO A 52 -3.76 -4.86 -14.09
C PRO A 52 -2.30 -5.28 -13.90
N LEU A 53 -1.65 -5.72 -14.97
CA LEU A 53 -0.19 -5.87 -14.94
C LEU A 53 0.45 -4.50 -14.66
N LEU A 54 1.24 -4.43 -13.59
CA LEU A 54 1.98 -3.24 -13.17
C LEU A 54 3.46 -3.41 -13.48
N ASP A 55 4.11 -2.32 -13.83
CA ASP A 55 5.56 -2.26 -14.05
C ASP A 55 6.29 -1.63 -12.86
N ILE A 56 7.60 -1.87 -12.76
CA ILE A 56 8.45 -1.14 -11.80
C ILE A 56 8.31 0.37 -12.07
N GLY A 57 7.94 1.12 -11.03
CA GLY A 57 7.71 2.56 -11.09
C GLY A 57 6.23 2.95 -11.13
N ASP A 58 5.32 2.01 -11.41
CA ASP A 58 3.89 2.23 -11.15
C ASP A 58 3.65 2.39 -9.64
N ILE A 59 2.62 3.16 -9.29
CA ILE A 59 2.39 3.57 -7.90
C ILE A 59 1.17 2.84 -7.35
N LEU A 60 1.33 2.25 -6.17
CA LEU A 60 0.22 1.84 -5.31
C LEU A 60 0.02 2.90 -4.24
N TRP A 61 -1.23 3.26 -3.96
CA TRP A 61 -1.56 4.19 -2.89
C TRP A 61 -2.81 3.75 -2.14
N PHE A 62 -2.87 4.16 -0.87
CA PHE A 62 -3.85 3.66 0.10
C PHE A 62 -4.47 4.86 0.83
N PRO A 63 -5.76 5.17 0.63
CA PRO A 63 -6.48 6.19 1.37
C PRO A 63 -6.69 5.78 2.83
N ASP A 64 -7.16 6.73 3.63
CA ASP A 64 -7.65 6.51 4.99
C ASP A 64 -6.62 5.88 5.94
N VAL A 65 -5.33 6.07 5.67
CA VAL A 65 -4.20 5.62 6.49
C VAL A 65 -3.88 6.54 7.68
N GLY A 66 -4.84 7.37 8.14
CA GLY A 66 -4.59 8.40 9.16
C GLY A 66 -4.66 7.92 10.61
N SER A 67 -5.52 6.93 10.91
CA SER A 67 -5.77 6.43 12.26
C SER A 67 -5.18 5.03 12.47
N TYR A 68 -4.59 4.81 13.65
CA TYR A 68 -4.05 3.52 14.11
C TYR A 68 -3.04 2.84 13.16
N THR A 69 -2.36 3.64 12.32
CA THR A 69 -1.37 3.17 11.36
C THR A 69 0.05 3.54 11.79
N ASN A 70 0.49 4.76 11.50
CA ASN A 70 1.84 5.22 11.78
C ASN A 70 2.11 5.43 13.27
N ALA A 71 1.07 5.63 14.09
CA ALA A 71 1.20 5.79 15.54
C ALA A 71 1.87 4.57 16.20
N SER A 72 1.64 3.37 15.66
CA SER A 72 2.15 2.08 16.10
C SER A 72 3.21 1.49 15.15
N ALA A 73 3.68 2.25 14.17
CA ALA A 73 4.62 1.74 13.17
C ALA A 73 6.04 1.56 13.75
N SER A 74 6.60 0.37 13.54
CA SER A 74 8.02 0.07 13.77
C SER A 74 8.86 0.26 12.50
N ASN A 75 10.16 0.51 12.69
CA ASN A 75 11.18 0.51 11.63
C ASN A 75 11.86 -0.87 11.53
N PHE A 76 11.07 -1.95 11.61
CA PHE A 76 11.57 -3.31 11.45
C PHE A 76 12.30 -3.45 10.09
N ASN A 77 13.40 -4.22 10.05
CA ASN A 77 14.36 -4.29 8.93
C ASN A 77 14.95 -2.94 8.47
N GLY A 78 14.89 -1.90 9.31
CA GLY A 78 15.49 -0.59 9.01
C GLY A 78 14.67 0.29 8.05
N PHE A 79 13.45 -0.12 7.68
CA PHE A 79 12.60 0.67 6.79
C PHE A 79 12.04 1.91 7.48
N GLN A 80 12.29 3.10 6.92
CA GLN A 80 11.79 4.36 7.46
C GLN A 80 10.28 4.49 7.22
N THR A 81 9.54 4.77 8.29
CA THR A 81 8.06 4.89 8.27
C THR A 81 7.55 6.33 8.32
N LYS A 82 8.45 7.31 8.39
CA LYS A 82 8.12 8.72 8.71
C LYS A 82 8.52 9.66 7.58
N LYS A 83 7.61 9.87 6.63
CA LYS A 83 7.64 10.98 5.67
C LYS A 83 6.23 11.52 5.52
N TYR A 84 6.00 12.73 6.00
CA TYR A 84 4.70 13.39 5.95
C TYR A 84 4.80 14.67 5.13
N ILE A 85 3.83 14.88 4.27
CA ILE A 85 3.66 16.13 3.53
C ILE A 85 2.27 16.63 3.91
N PHE A 86 2.22 17.73 4.67
CA PHE A 86 0.97 18.38 5.03
C PHE A 86 0.60 19.37 3.93
N ILE A 87 -0.57 19.20 3.35
CA ILE A 87 -1.12 20.10 2.33
C ILE A 87 -2.30 20.83 2.98
N TRP A 88 -2.20 22.15 3.06
CA TRP A 88 -3.29 23.01 3.51
C TRP A 88 -3.84 23.77 2.31
N LYS A 89 -5.17 23.79 2.17
CA LYS A 89 -5.88 24.46 1.09
C LYS A 89 -7.01 25.29 1.69
N ASN A 90 -7.01 26.58 1.37
CA ASN A 90 -8.08 27.53 1.68
C ASN A 90 -9.35 27.26 0.89
#